data_AF-A0A0F9NMG2-F1
#
_entry.id   AF-A0A0F9NMG2-F1
#
_cell.length_a   1.000
_cell.length_b   1.000
_cell.length_c   1.000
_cell.angle_alpha   90.00
_cell.angle_beta   90.00
_cell.angle_gamma   90.00
#
_symmetry.space_group_name_H-M   'P 1'
#
loop_
_entity.id
_entity.type
_entity.pdbx_description
1 polymer ?
#
loop_
_entity_poly.entity_id
_entity_poly.type
_entity_poly.pdbx_seq_one_letter_code
_entity_poly.pdbx_strand_id
1 'polypeptide(L)' 'MTSITVYDGNNSIGGTKIYVEENGSGVFLDFGANFTEYDKFLDTYLQPRVPRGIYDYWELNFIPQ' A
#
# COMPACT_ATOMS: atom_id res chain seq x y z
N MET A 1 -13.49 -20.17 -6.67
CA MET A 1 -12.13 -20.37 -7.22
C MET A 1 -11.25 -19.39 -6.48
N THR A 2 -10.22 -19.88 -5.81
CA THR A 2 -9.32 -19.00 -5.04
C THR A 2 -8.52 -18.12 -5.98
N SER A 3 -8.49 -16.83 -5.72
CA SER A 3 -7.67 -15.88 -6.46
C SER A 3 -6.74 -15.10 -5.54
N ILE A 4 -5.58 -14.73 -6.07
CA ILE A 4 -4.60 -13.88 -5.38
C ILE A 4 -4.30 -12.70 -6.30
N THR A 5 -4.48 -11.49 -5.78
CA THR A 5 -4.12 -10.26 -6.47
C THR A 5 -3.08 -9.52 -5.64
N VAL A 6 -1.93 -9.23 -6.26
CA VAL A 6 -0.86 -8.45 -5.63
C VAL A 6 -1.00 -7.01 -6.07
N TYR A 7 -1.42 -6.14 -5.16
CA TYR A 7 -1.63 -4.73 -5.42
C TYR A 7 -0.33 -3.92 -5.33
N ASP A 8 0.58 -4.31 -4.44
CA ASP A 8 1.85 -3.63 -4.21
C ASP A 8 2.85 -4.56 -3.48
N GLY A 9 4.13 -4.22 -3.50
CA GLY A 9 5.20 -4.98 -2.84
C GLY A 9 5.80 -6.13 -3.66
N ASN A 10 5.48 -6.25 -4.96
CA ASN A 10 6.05 -7.32 -5.82
C ASN A 10 7.45 -6.98 -6.38
N ASN A 11 7.81 -5.70 -6.43
CA ASN A 11 9.08 -5.21 -6.97
C ASN A 11 9.66 -4.06 -6.12
N SER A 12 9.25 -3.95 -4.85
CA SER A 12 9.69 -2.90 -3.92
C SER A 12 10.06 -3.49 -2.56
N ILE A 13 10.84 -2.74 -1.79
CA ILE A 13 11.06 -3.04 -0.38
C ILE A 13 9.88 -2.45 0.39
N GLY A 14 9.21 -3.29 1.18
CA GLY A 14 7.96 -2.91 1.83
C GLY A 14 6.80 -2.79 0.84
N GLY A 15 5.67 -2.24 1.30
CA GLY A 15 4.52 -2.01 0.43
C GLY A 15 3.57 -3.19 0.28
N THR A 16 3.80 -4.33 0.95
CA THR A 16 2.99 -5.54 0.75
C THR A 16 1.51 -5.26 0.95
N LYS A 17 0.75 -5.52 -0.12
CA LYS A 17 -0.72 -5.46 -0.16
C LYS A 17 -1.21 -6.58 -1.06
N ILE A 18 -1.73 -7.62 -0.44
CA ILE A 18 -2.18 -8.82 -1.16
C ILE A 18 -3.65 -9.03 -0.84
N TYR A 19 -4.46 -9.21 -1.86
CA TYR A 19 -5.86 -9.61 -1.71
C TYR A 19 -6.00 -11.08 -2.05
N VAL A 20 -6.58 -11.84 -1.11
CA VAL A 20 -6.95 -13.23 -1.30
C VAL A 20 -8.46 -13.31 -1.29
N GLU A 21 -9.04 -13.88 -2.35
CA GLU A 21 -10.50 -13.99 -2.50
C GLU A 21 -10.89 -15.45 -2.68
N GLU A 22 -11.97 -15.85 -2.00
CA GLU A 22 -12.59 -17.16 -2.11
C GLU A 22 -14.12 -16.99 -2.00
N ASN A 23 -14.84 -17.42 -3.05
CA ASN A 23 -16.30 -17.46 -3.09
C ASN A 23 -16.96 -16.10 -2.74
N GLY A 24 -16.44 -15.00 -3.30
CA GLY A 24 -16.98 -13.65 -3.09
C GLY A 24 -16.68 -13.04 -1.72
N SER A 25 -15.89 -13.73 -0.89
CA SER A 25 -15.34 -13.19 0.35
C SER A 25 -13.84 -13.07 0.20
N GLY A 26 -13.27 -11.94 0.62
CA GLY A 26 -11.84 -11.75 0.54
C GLY A 26 -11.25 -11.08 1.77
N VAL A 27 -9.93 -11.23 1.89
CA VAL A 27 -9.13 -10.65 2.95
C VAL A 27 -7.93 -9.96 2.34
N PHE A 28 -7.67 -8.74 2.83
CA PHE A 28 -6.41 -8.06 2.56
C PHE A 28 -5.38 -8.48 3.59
N LEU A 29 -4.20 -8.81 3.10
CA LEU A 29 -3.02 -9.12 3.89
C LEU A 29 -2.08 -7.92 3.81
N ASP A 30 -1.84 -7.34 4.99
CA ASP A 30 -0.96 -6.19 5.23
C ASP A 30 -1.43 -4.90 4.52
N PHE A 31 -0.86 -3.78 4.95
CA PHE A 31 -0.93 -2.47 4.31
C PHE A 31 0.42 -1.77 4.54
N GLY A 32 1.50 -2.49 4.26
CA GLY A 32 2.85 -2.03 4.53
C GLY A 32 3.21 -0.76 3.74
N ALA A 33 4.14 0.01 4.29
CA ALA A 33 4.67 1.20 3.62
C ALA A 33 5.63 0.80 2.48
N ASN A 34 5.41 1.33 1.28
CA ASN A 34 6.31 1.14 0.15
C ASN A 34 7.42 2.21 0.22
N PHE A 35 8.62 1.82 0.67
CA PHE A 35 9.71 2.77 0.88
C PHE A 35 10.16 3.44 -0.42
N THR A 36 10.10 2.73 -1.55
CA THR A 36 10.43 3.29 -2.86
C THR A 36 9.48 4.43 -3.27
N GLU A 37 8.19 4.32 -2.95
CA GLU A 37 7.24 5.41 -3.21
C GLU A 37 7.42 6.58 -2.23
N TYR A 38 7.75 6.30 -0.96
CA TYR A 38 8.04 7.34 0.04
C TYR A 38 9.27 8.15 -0.34
N ASP A 39 10.35 7.49 -0.76
CA ASP A 39 11.63 8.13 -1.13
C ASP A 39 11.53 9.03 -2.37
N LYS A 40 10.45 8.94 -3.16
CA LYS A 40 10.20 9.90 -4.26
C LYS A 40 9.89 11.30 -3.76
N PHE A 41 9.29 11.42 -2.58
CA PHE A 41 8.76 12.67 -2.04
C PHE A 41 9.45 13.09 -0.75
N LEU A 42 10.08 12.15 -0.06
CA LEU A 42 10.64 12.31 1.26
C LEU A 42 12.13 12.01 1.21
N ASP A 43 12.90 12.72 2.02
CA ASP A 43 14.34 12.53 2.16
C ASP A 43 14.71 12.76 3.63
N THR A 44 15.97 12.52 3.96
CA THR A 44 16.59 12.69 5.29
C THR A 44 16.14 13.95 6.02
N TYR A 45 15.95 15.07 5.31
CA TYR A 45 15.53 16.35 5.88
C TYR A 45 14.09 16.77 5.53
N LEU A 46 13.40 16.00 4.69
CA LEU A 46 12.02 16.25 4.29
C LEU A 46 11.13 15.10 4.75
N GLN A 47 10.49 15.31 5.89
CA GLN A 47 9.63 14.32 6.54
C GLN A 47 8.15 14.55 6.17
N PRO A 48 7.33 13.49 6.14
CA PRO A 48 5.92 13.64 5.84
C PRO A 48 5.26 14.45 6.95
N ARG A 49 4.29 15.29 6.58
CA ARG A 49 3.37 15.87 7.56
C ARG A 49 2.58 14.75 8.24
N VAL A 50 1.98 15.05 9.38
CA VAL A 50 1.01 14.14 10.00
C VAL A 50 -0.11 13.85 8.98
N PRO A 51 -0.38 12.58 8.67
CA PRO A 51 -1.40 12.24 7.68
C PRO A 51 -2.81 12.49 8.22
N ARG A 52 -3.72 12.90 7.33
CA ARG A 52 -5.17 13.03 7.56
C ARG A 52 -5.83 11.65 7.48
N GLY A 53 -5.27 10.69 8.21
CA GLY A 53 -5.70 9.29 8.17
C GLY A 53 -5.67 8.71 6.75
N ILE A 54 -6.64 7.83 6.45
CA ILE A 54 -6.74 7.10 5.18
C ILE A 54 -6.85 8.01 3.94
N TYR A 55 -7.38 9.23 4.11
CA TYR A 55 -7.61 10.15 3.00
C TYR A 55 -6.32 10.47 2.23
N ASP A 56 -5.23 10.74 2.96
CA ASP A 56 -3.95 11.05 2.30
C ASP A 56 -3.36 9.83 1.59
N TYR A 57 -3.51 8.64 2.15
CA TYR A 57 -3.03 7.41 1.51
C TYR A 57 -3.80 7.10 0.23
N TRP A 58 -5.11 7.39 0.20
CA TRP A 58 -5.93 7.23 -0.98
C TRP A 58 -5.56 8.25 -2.08
N GLU A 59 -5.43 9.53 -1.73
CA GLU A 59 -5.03 10.60 -2.67
C GLU A 59 -3.61 10.39 -3.24
N LEU A 60 -2.70 9.84 -2.43
CA LEU A 60 -1.32 9.52 -2.86
C LEU A 60 -1.20 8.17 -3.57
N ASN A 61 -2.30 7.43 -3.76
CA ASN A 61 -2.31 6.07 -4.33
C ASN A 61 -1.44 5.07 -3.56
N PHE A 62 -1.29 5.28 -2.25
CA PHE A 62 -0.59 4.35 -1.36
C PHE A 62 -1.47 3.21 -0.89
N ILE A 63 -2.74 3.17 -1.25
CA ILE A 63 -3.66 2.05 -1.04
C ILE A 63 -4.51 1.86 -2.30
N PRO A 64 -5.03 0.64 -2.56
CA PRO A 64 -5.93 0.40 -3.68
C PRO A 64 -7.17 1.30 -3.66
N GLN A 65 -7.63 1.75 -4.83
CA GLN A 65 -8.87 2.52 -5.01
C GLN A 65 -10.10 1.61 -5.08
#